data_AF-A0A846DHK8-F1
#
_entry.id   AF-A0A846DHK8-F1
#
_cell.length_a   1.000
_cell.length_b   1.000
_cell.length_c   1.000
_cell.angle_alpha   90.00
_cell.angle_beta   90.00
_cell.angle_gamma   90.00
#
_symmetry.space_group_name_H-M   'P 1'
#
loop_
_entity.id
_entity.type
_entity.pdbx_description
1 polymer ?
#
loop_
_entity_poly.entity_id
_entity_poly.type
_entity_poly.pdbx_seq_one_letter_code
_entity_poly.pdbx_strand_id
1 'polypeptide(L)'
;MAKLKQDCYTFRKSLIKKNMQLTTMNLKSAQEDHINWIKTRLEQTQQELAEAEANLLKVKDLVEQKRANVAYFQDKLEAEISSNDIDIVADIASALQEKVEVNGNHLSESVTTVNSNGNVGKVTFFDDESEQEYFEKNERKNQEDEEGDKRNPRDMLYPEFRAKTFGEAVEIILDNLAAPVNRKQIASRLFDAKSDHEQLRATNSLANQLHQGVKEGRWKKVGRGLFASNSFKEEVTDEINN
;
A
#
# COMPACT_ATOMS: atom_id res chain seq x y z
N MET A 1 -62.03 26.62 -50.57
CA MET A 1 -61.53 26.77 -49.18
C MET A 1 -61.60 25.50 -48.33
N ALA A 2 -62.66 24.69 -48.41
CA ALA A 2 -62.79 23.47 -47.59
C ALA A 2 -61.71 22.39 -47.87
N LYS A 3 -61.35 22.16 -49.14
CA LYS A 3 -60.34 21.17 -49.55
C LYS A 3 -58.94 21.48 -48.98
N LEU A 4 -58.51 22.74 -49.04
CA LEU A 4 -57.24 23.20 -48.45
C LEU A 4 -57.17 23.01 -46.93
N LYS A 5 -58.29 23.18 -46.20
CA LYS A 5 -58.34 22.91 -44.75
C LYS A 5 -58.24 21.41 -44.45
N GLN A 6 -58.89 20.57 -45.26
CA GLN A 6 -58.82 19.11 -45.15
C GLN A 6 -57.39 18.62 -45.41
N ASP A 7 -56.72 19.15 -46.44
CA ASP A 7 -55.37 18.74 -46.83
C ASP A 7 -54.34 19.17 -45.77
N CYS A 8 -54.46 20.39 -45.22
CA CYS A 8 -53.64 20.85 -44.09
C CYS A 8 -53.83 19.98 -42.84
N TYR A 9 -55.06 19.60 -42.50
CA TYR A 9 -55.33 18.73 -41.36
C TYR A 9 -54.71 17.34 -41.53
N THR A 10 -54.83 16.77 -42.73
CA THR A 10 -54.30 15.44 -43.05
C THR A 10 -52.77 15.43 -43.03
N PHE A 11 -52.15 16.49 -43.56
CA PHE A 11 -50.70 16.68 -43.50
C PHE A 11 -50.20 16.81 -42.05
N ARG A 12 -50.84 17.64 -41.22
CA ARG A 12 -50.46 17.82 -39.82
C ARG A 12 -50.60 16.52 -39.02
N LYS A 13 -51.68 15.75 -39.24
CA LYS A 13 -51.89 14.45 -38.60
C LYS A 13 -50.85 13.42 -39.02
N SER A 14 -50.46 13.41 -40.30
CA SER A 14 -49.37 12.56 -40.82
C SER A 14 -48.03 12.91 -40.19
N LEU A 15 -47.72 14.21 -40.07
CA LEU A 15 -46.47 14.70 -39.46
C LEU A 15 -46.35 14.30 -37.98
N ILE A 16 -47.44 14.46 -37.21
CA ILE A 16 -47.50 14.07 -35.80
C ILE A 16 -47.28 12.57 -35.65
N LYS A 17 -47.92 11.75 -36.50
CA LYS A 17 -47.76 10.29 -36.47
C LYS A 17 -46.31 9.86 -36.75
N LYS A 18 -45.66 10.48 -37.75
CA LYS A 18 -44.24 10.21 -38.07
C LYS A 18 -43.31 10.62 -36.92
N ASN A 19 -43.51 11.80 -36.33
CA ASN A 19 -42.68 12.27 -35.22
C ASN A 19 -42.82 11.37 -33.99
N MET A 20 -44.03 10.93 -33.67
CA MET A 20 -44.28 10.01 -32.56
C MET A 20 -43.64 8.64 -32.79
N GLN A 21 -43.66 8.12 -34.02
CA GLN A 21 -42.97 6.87 -34.36
C GLN A 21 -41.44 7.00 -34.22
N LEU A 22 -40.87 8.10 -34.71
CA LEU A 22 -39.43 8.36 -34.63
C LEU A 22 -38.94 8.45 -33.18
N THR A 23 -39.67 9.17 -32.31
CA THR A 23 -39.31 9.28 -30.89
C THR A 23 -39.42 7.93 -30.17
N THR A 24 -40.45 7.14 -30.46
CA THR A 24 -40.58 5.80 -29.85
C THR A 24 -39.49 4.82 -30.28
N MET A 25 -39.01 4.86 -31.52
CA MET A 25 -37.87 4.04 -31.96
C MET A 25 -36.58 4.46 -31.28
N ASN A 26 -36.32 5.77 -31.17
CA ASN A 26 -35.12 6.27 -30.49
C ASN A 26 -35.10 5.92 -28.99
N LEU A 27 -36.24 6.00 -28.31
CA LEU A 27 -36.36 5.60 -26.90
C LEU A 27 -36.09 4.11 -26.70
N LYS A 28 -36.61 3.24 -27.58
CA LYS A 28 -36.36 1.80 -27.50
C LYS A 28 -34.89 1.46 -27.75
N SER A 29 -34.26 2.08 -28.74
CA SER A 29 -32.83 1.90 -29.01
C SER A 29 -31.97 2.30 -27.80
N ALA A 30 -32.23 3.47 -27.21
CA ALA A 30 -31.50 3.94 -26.03
C ALA A 30 -31.70 3.03 -24.81
N GLN A 31 -32.90 2.45 -24.65
CA GLN A 31 -33.17 1.47 -23.59
C GLN A 31 -32.39 0.17 -23.82
N GLU A 32 -32.32 -0.32 -25.06
CA GLU A 32 -31.55 -1.50 -25.45
C GLU A 32 -30.05 -1.31 -25.15
N ASP A 33 -29.50 -0.14 -25.52
CA ASP A 33 -28.10 0.21 -25.28
C ASP A 33 -27.78 0.27 -23.78
N HIS A 34 -28.67 0.87 -22.98
CA HIS A 34 -28.51 0.93 -21.52
C HIS A 34 -28.58 -0.47 -20.88
N ILE A 35 -29.48 -1.34 -21.33
CA ILE A 35 -29.57 -2.73 -20.86
C ILE A 35 -28.29 -3.50 -21.20
N ASN A 36 -27.75 -3.32 -22.40
CA ASN A 36 -26.51 -3.95 -22.81
C ASN A 36 -25.33 -3.46 -21.98
N TRP A 37 -25.25 -2.15 -21.72
CA TRP A 37 -24.24 -1.57 -20.83
C TRP A 37 -24.31 -2.17 -19.41
N ILE A 38 -25.51 -2.31 -18.84
CA ILE A 38 -25.69 -2.94 -17.53
C ILE A 38 -25.20 -4.40 -17.55
N LYS A 39 -25.53 -5.17 -18.58
CA LYS A 39 -25.09 -6.58 -18.71
C LYS A 39 -23.57 -6.68 -18.77
N THR A 40 -22.93 -5.89 -19.62
CA THR A 40 -21.46 -5.87 -19.72
C THR A 40 -20.82 -5.46 -18.39
N ARG A 41 -21.39 -4.48 -17.69
CA ARG A 41 -20.89 -4.06 -16.38
C ARG A 41 -21.04 -5.16 -15.32
N LEU A 42 -22.15 -5.90 -15.36
CA LEU A 42 -22.38 -7.03 -14.47
C LEU A 42 -21.36 -8.14 -14.70
N GLU A 43 -21.13 -8.53 -15.96
CA GLU A 43 -20.14 -9.54 -16.33
C GLU A 43 -18.73 -9.14 -15.88
N GLN A 44 -18.34 -7.89 -16.12
CA GLN A 44 -17.05 -7.36 -15.65
C GLN A 44 -16.92 -7.46 -14.12
N THR A 45 -17.96 -7.08 -13.38
CA THR A 45 -17.94 -7.11 -11.91
C THR A 45 -17.85 -8.54 -11.39
N GLN A 46 -18.52 -9.50 -12.04
CA GLN A 46 -18.42 -10.92 -11.70
C GLN A 46 -17.02 -11.48 -11.92
N GLN A 47 -16.35 -11.06 -13.00
CA GLN A 47 -14.98 -11.45 -13.26
C GLN A 47 -14.00 -10.88 -12.23
N GLU A 48 -14.14 -9.59 -11.90
CA GLU A 48 -13.35 -8.93 -10.83
C GLU A 48 -13.55 -9.62 -9.47
N LEU A 49 -14.77 -10.04 -9.16
CA LEU A 49 -15.07 -10.80 -7.93
C LEU A 49 -14.36 -12.17 -7.93
N ALA A 50 -14.44 -12.93 -9.01
CA ALA A 50 -13.79 -14.24 -9.11
C ALA A 50 -12.25 -14.13 -8.98
N GLU A 51 -11.65 -13.09 -9.55
CA GLU A 51 -10.22 -12.83 -9.40
C GLU A 51 -9.85 -12.46 -7.96
N ALA A 52 -10.66 -11.64 -7.30
CA ALA A 52 -10.47 -11.28 -5.89
C ALA A 52 -10.56 -12.51 -4.97
N GLU A 53 -11.51 -13.40 -5.21
CA GLU A 53 -11.65 -14.66 -4.47
C GLU A 53 -10.44 -15.58 -4.65
N ALA A 54 -9.92 -15.70 -5.89
CA ALA A 54 -8.72 -16.48 -6.17
C ALA A 54 -7.47 -15.89 -5.48
N ASN A 55 -7.35 -14.57 -5.45
CA ASN A 55 -6.26 -13.89 -4.76
C ASN A 55 -6.36 -14.06 -3.23
N LEU A 56 -7.56 -14.02 -2.67
CA LEU A 56 -7.79 -14.29 -1.25
C LEU A 56 -7.35 -15.71 -0.87
N LEU A 57 -7.62 -16.70 -1.72
CA LEU A 57 -7.19 -18.08 -1.48
C LEU A 57 -5.66 -18.18 -1.40
N LYS A 58 -4.94 -17.56 -2.35
CA LYS A 58 -3.47 -17.52 -2.36
C LYS A 58 -2.90 -16.86 -1.09
N VAL A 59 -3.52 -15.76 -0.64
CA VAL A 59 -3.10 -15.07 0.58
C VAL A 59 -3.33 -15.94 1.81
N LYS A 60 -4.46 -16.67 1.88
CA LYS A 60 -4.72 -17.62 2.97
C LYS A 60 -3.66 -18.71 3.03
N ASP A 61 -3.29 -19.30 1.89
CA ASP A 61 -2.25 -20.32 1.84
C ASP A 61 -0.90 -19.78 2.34
N LEU A 62 -0.55 -18.56 1.94
CA LEU A 62 0.68 -17.90 2.40
C LEU A 62 0.67 -17.63 3.91
N VAL A 63 -0.46 -17.16 4.46
CA VAL A 63 -0.61 -16.94 5.90
C VAL A 63 -0.42 -18.25 6.66
N GLU A 64 -1.02 -19.34 6.18
CA GLU A 64 -0.90 -20.64 6.83
C GLU A 64 0.53 -21.18 6.77
N GLN A 65 1.23 -20.99 5.65
CA GLN A 65 2.65 -21.30 5.53
C GLN A 65 3.49 -20.49 6.55
N LYS A 66 3.21 -19.20 6.72
CA LYS A 66 3.93 -18.36 7.69
C LYS A 66 3.64 -18.77 9.13
N ARG A 67 2.41 -19.16 9.45
CA ARG A 67 2.05 -19.71 10.76
C ARG A 67 2.81 -21.00 11.05
N ALA A 68 2.90 -21.91 10.09
CA ALA A 68 3.69 -23.14 10.24
C ALA A 68 5.18 -22.83 10.50
N ASN A 69 5.75 -21.83 9.82
CA ASN A 69 7.13 -21.41 10.07
C ASN A 69 7.31 -20.83 11.49
N VAL A 70 6.35 -20.02 11.97
CA VAL A 70 6.40 -19.48 13.33
C VAL A 70 6.37 -20.61 14.36
N ALA A 71 5.46 -21.57 14.21
CA ALA A 71 5.39 -22.74 15.10
C ALA A 71 6.72 -23.51 15.10
N TYR A 72 7.30 -23.77 13.93
CA TYR A 72 8.61 -24.43 13.82
C TYR A 72 9.72 -23.70 14.59
N PHE A 73 9.80 -22.37 14.48
CA PHE A 73 10.82 -21.60 15.20
C PHE A 73 10.54 -21.51 16.70
N GLN A 74 9.28 -21.51 17.12
CA GLN A 74 8.91 -21.59 18.53
C GLN A 74 9.34 -22.93 19.14
N ASP A 75 9.00 -24.04 18.50
CA ASP A 75 9.40 -25.38 18.94
C ASP A 75 10.92 -25.53 19.03
N LYS A 76 11.64 -24.98 18.04
CA LYS A 76 13.11 -25.01 18.04
C LYS A 76 13.71 -24.18 19.18
N LEU A 77 13.15 -22.99 19.44
CA LEU A 77 13.59 -22.14 20.54
C LEU A 77 13.33 -22.81 21.90
N GLU A 78 12.17 -23.44 22.08
CA GLU A 78 11.85 -24.19 23.29
C GLU A 78 12.78 -25.39 23.49
N ALA A 79 13.12 -26.11 22.43
CA ALA A 79 14.10 -27.20 22.49
C ALA A 79 15.50 -26.69 22.85
N GLU A 80 15.94 -25.55 22.32
CA GLU A 80 17.25 -24.95 22.67
C GLU A 80 17.28 -24.43 24.11
N ILE A 81 16.19 -23.84 24.61
CA ILE A 81 16.07 -23.41 26.01
C ILE A 81 16.04 -24.62 26.95
N SER A 82 15.33 -25.69 26.58
CA SER A 82 15.26 -26.94 27.34
C SER A 82 16.59 -27.71 27.34
N SER A 83 17.35 -27.64 26.24
CA SER A 83 18.68 -28.27 26.12
C SER A 83 19.78 -27.48 26.84
N ASN A 84 19.59 -26.18 27.04
CA ASN A 84 20.46 -25.37 27.90
C ASN A 84 19.97 -25.52 29.35
N ASP A 85 20.18 -26.71 29.90
CA ASP A 85 19.99 -26.98 31.31
C ASP A 85 20.66 -25.89 32.17
N ILE A 86 19.94 -25.56 33.23
CA ILE A 86 20.16 -24.54 34.26
C ILE A 86 21.54 -24.65 34.97
N ASP A 87 22.36 -25.65 34.64
CA ASP A 87 23.68 -25.91 35.24
C ASP A 87 24.74 -24.85 34.91
N ILE A 88 24.68 -24.18 33.75
CA ILE A 88 25.67 -23.15 33.41
C ILE A 88 25.55 -21.93 34.33
N VAL A 89 24.35 -21.61 34.83
CA VAL A 89 24.15 -20.46 35.73
C VAL A 89 24.65 -20.77 37.14
N ALA A 90 24.52 -22.02 37.61
CA ALA A 90 25.02 -22.47 38.91
C ALA A 90 26.57 -22.57 38.93
N ASP A 91 27.18 -23.04 37.84
CA ASP A 91 28.63 -23.10 37.70
C ASP A 91 29.27 -21.72 37.51
N ILE A 92 28.61 -20.79 36.79
CA ILE A 92 29.08 -19.40 36.66
C ILE A 92 28.99 -18.67 38.02
N ALA A 93 27.93 -18.88 38.80
CA ALA A 93 27.81 -18.27 40.13
C ALA A 93 28.89 -18.79 41.09
N SER A 94 29.24 -20.07 41.02
CA SER A 94 30.31 -20.68 41.81
C SER A 94 31.71 -20.21 41.35
N ALA A 95 31.95 -20.12 40.04
CA ALA A 95 33.22 -19.66 39.47
C ALA A 95 33.48 -18.14 39.67
N LEU A 96 32.43 -17.33 39.78
CA LEU A 96 32.57 -15.90 40.09
C LEU A 96 32.84 -15.63 41.58
N GLN A 97 32.46 -16.53 42.48
CA GLN A 97 32.76 -16.39 43.91
C GLN A 97 34.21 -16.80 44.23
N GLU A 98 34.80 -17.72 43.46
CA GLU A 98 36.20 -18.15 43.61
C GLU A 98 37.20 -17.19 42.94
N LYS A 99 36.80 -16.44 41.90
CA LYS A 99 37.69 -15.54 41.13
C LYS A 99 37.86 -14.12 41.67
N VAL A 100 37.10 -13.71 42.69
CA VAL A 100 37.26 -12.36 43.28
C VAL A 100 38.45 -12.27 44.24
N GLU A 101 39.01 -13.40 44.70
CA GLU A 101 40.14 -13.39 45.63
C GLU A 101 41.54 -13.46 44.98
N VAL A 102 41.68 -13.66 43.67
CA VAL A 102 43.00 -13.87 43.05
C VAL A 102 43.17 -13.09 41.73
N ASN A 103 44.14 -12.16 41.73
CA ASN A 103 44.68 -11.38 40.60
C ASN A 103 43.77 -10.31 39.98
N GLY A 104 44.02 -9.00 40.13
CA GLY A 104 45.31 -8.35 40.35
C GLY A 104 46.22 -8.54 39.12
N ASN A 105 46.22 -7.55 38.21
CA ASN A 105 47.13 -7.36 37.07
C ASN A 105 46.89 -8.21 35.80
N HIS A 106 46.32 -7.60 34.73
CA HIS A 106 47.03 -7.32 33.46
C HIS A 106 46.10 -6.68 32.39
N LEU A 107 46.63 -5.66 31.71
CA LEU A 107 46.14 -5.05 30.48
C LEU A 107 46.45 -5.93 29.24
N SER A 108 45.52 -6.01 28.26
CA SER A 108 45.78 -5.77 26.79
C SER A 108 44.65 -6.26 25.84
N GLU A 109 44.12 -5.32 25.04
CA GLU A 109 43.84 -5.29 23.57
C GLU A 109 42.98 -6.31 22.77
N SER A 110 42.06 -5.71 21.97
CA SER A 110 41.59 -6.02 20.58
C SER A 110 40.60 -7.20 20.38
N VAL A 111 39.61 -7.25 19.46
CA VAL A 111 39.39 -6.74 18.08
C VAL A 111 37.87 -6.65 17.77
N THR A 112 37.49 -5.70 16.90
CA THR A 112 36.18 -5.49 16.24
C THR A 112 35.93 -6.43 15.06
N THR A 113 34.71 -6.92 14.82
CA THR A 113 34.18 -7.11 13.45
C THR A 113 32.66 -7.01 13.37
N VAL A 114 32.21 -6.12 12.48
CA VAL A 114 30.86 -5.90 11.95
C VAL A 114 30.53 -7.04 10.97
N ASN A 115 29.27 -7.49 10.90
CA ASN A 115 28.82 -8.34 9.80
C ASN A 115 27.55 -7.76 9.14
N SER A 116 27.65 -7.52 7.83
CA SER A 116 26.62 -6.96 6.96
C SER A 116 26.02 -8.08 6.13
N ASN A 117 24.70 -8.31 6.24
CA ASN A 117 23.99 -9.20 5.32
C ASN A 117 22.98 -8.40 4.48
N GLY A 118 23.24 -8.34 3.17
CA GLY A 118 22.36 -7.76 2.17
C GLY A 118 21.15 -8.65 1.89
N ASN A 119 19.95 -8.05 1.84
CA ASN A 119 18.73 -8.69 1.38
C ASN A 119 18.23 -7.97 0.12
N VAL A 120 18.22 -8.70 -0.99
CA VAL A 120 17.76 -8.24 -2.31
C VAL A 120 16.25 -8.46 -2.41
N GLY A 121 15.47 -7.40 -2.63
CA GLY A 121 14.02 -7.45 -2.82
C GLY A 121 13.63 -7.16 -4.28
N LYS A 122 13.02 -8.13 -4.96
CA LYS A 122 12.51 -8.05 -6.34
C LYS A 122 11.35 -7.04 -6.44
N VAL A 123 11.43 -6.09 -7.37
CA VAL A 123 10.41 -5.04 -7.62
C VAL A 123 9.54 -5.43 -8.82
N THR A 124 8.22 -5.37 -8.68
CA THR A 124 7.26 -5.44 -9.80
C THR A 124 6.74 -4.05 -10.12
N PHE A 125 6.95 -3.59 -11.35
CA PHE A 125 6.48 -2.29 -11.83
C PHE A 125 5.02 -2.41 -12.31
N PHE A 126 4.16 -1.52 -11.82
CA PHE A 126 2.78 -1.36 -12.32
C PHE A 126 2.67 0.03 -12.98
N ASP A 127 2.28 0.05 -14.26
CA ASP A 127 1.98 1.25 -15.05
C ASP A 127 0.66 1.92 -14.57
N ASP A 128 0.46 3.25 -14.58
CA ASP A 128 0.66 4.13 -15.74
C ASP A 128 -0.50 5.12 -16.08
N GLU A 129 -1.69 5.19 -15.42
CA GLU A 129 -2.63 6.29 -15.78
C GLU A 129 -3.66 6.90 -14.79
N SER A 130 -3.88 6.41 -13.56
CA SER A 130 -5.08 6.83 -12.77
C SER A 130 -4.87 7.77 -11.58
N GLU A 131 -3.65 8.18 -11.24
CA GLU A 131 -3.40 8.86 -9.96
C GLU A 131 -4.06 10.25 -9.87
N GLN A 132 -4.12 11.02 -10.97
CA GLN A 132 -4.60 12.40 -10.94
C GLN A 132 -6.11 12.54 -10.73
N GLU A 133 -6.89 11.65 -11.34
CA GLU A 133 -8.36 11.64 -11.21
C GLU A 133 -8.81 11.05 -9.85
N TYR A 134 -7.97 10.21 -9.23
CA TYR A 134 -8.17 9.70 -7.88
C TYR A 134 -7.94 10.76 -6.78
N PHE A 135 -7.09 11.77 -7.02
CA PHE A 135 -6.82 12.83 -6.05
C PHE A 135 -8.03 13.74 -5.82
N GLU A 136 -8.66 14.25 -6.88
CA GLU A 136 -9.82 15.14 -6.75
C GLU A 136 -11.05 14.44 -6.17
N LYS A 137 -11.21 13.14 -6.45
CA LYS A 137 -12.32 12.34 -5.91
C LYS A 137 -12.15 12.02 -4.42
N ASN A 138 -10.91 11.87 -3.95
CA ASN A 138 -10.60 11.62 -2.54
C ASN A 138 -10.66 12.88 -1.67
N GLU A 139 -10.39 14.06 -2.22
CA GLU A 139 -10.61 15.32 -1.52
C GLU A 139 -12.09 15.57 -1.21
N ARG A 140 -13.00 15.22 -2.14
CA ARG A 140 -14.45 15.32 -1.94
C ARG A 140 -14.97 14.35 -0.86
N LYS A 141 -14.46 13.12 -0.82
CA LYS A 141 -14.81 12.14 0.24
C LYS A 141 -14.37 12.58 1.64
N ASN A 142 -13.33 13.39 1.77
CA ASN A 142 -12.89 13.90 3.08
C ASN A 142 -13.84 14.96 3.69
N GLN A 143 -14.73 15.54 2.88
CA GLN A 143 -15.72 16.54 3.33
C GLN A 143 -17.09 15.94 3.67
N GLU A 144 -17.44 14.77 3.12
CA GLU A 144 -18.80 14.21 3.27
C GLU A 144 -18.99 13.35 4.54
N ASP A 145 -17.90 12.81 5.12
CA ASP A 145 -17.95 12.00 6.35
C ASP A 145 -17.54 12.85 7.58
N GLU A 146 -18.48 13.64 8.11
CA GLU A 146 -18.32 14.45 9.34
C GLU A 146 -19.17 13.93 10.50
N GLU A 147 -18.67 12.93 11.22
CA GLU A 147 -19.03 12.69 12.64
C GLU A 147 -18.00 11.74 13.28
N GLY A 148 -16.91 12.29 13.83
CA GLY A 148 -15.91 11.50 14.55
C GLY A 148 -14.68 12.32 14.94
N ASP A 149 -14.08 11.97 16.08
CA ASP A 149 -12.85 12.57 16.62
C ASP A 149 -11.67 12.27 15.67
N LYS A 150 -11.43 13.19 14.73
CA LYS A 150 -10.45 13.05 13.66
C LYS A 150 -9.04 13.28 14.24
N ARG A 151 -8.31 12.20 14.57
CA ARG A 151 -6.88 12.30 14.97
C ARG A 151 -6.05 13.00 13.89
N ASN A 152 -5.22 13.96 14.30
CA ASN A 152 -4.30 14.63 13.38
C ASN A 152 -3.22 13.63 12.92
N PRO A 153 -2.77 13.64 11.65
CA PRO A 153 -1.61 12.85 11.22
C PRO A 153 -0.40 12.90 12.14
N ARG A 154 -0.13 14.03 12.80
CA ARG A 154 0.96 14.11 13.78
C ARG A 154 0.73 13.23 15.02
N ASP A 155 -0.51 13.10 15.47
CA ASP A 155 -0.91 12.26 16.61
C ASP A 155 -0.95 10.76 16.25
N MET A 156 -1.12 10.48 14.96
CA MET A 156 -1.08 9.12 14.42
C MET A 156 0.35 8.58 14.30
N LEU A 157 1.39 9.37 14.48
CA LEU A 157 2.76 8.86 14.36
C LEU A 157 3.08 7.79 15.40
N TYR A 158 3.79 6.74 14.95
CA TYR A 158 4.39 5.78 15.88
C TYR A 158 5.32 6.51 16.87
N PRO A 159 5.38 6.06 18.15
CA PRO A 159 6.11 6.75 19.21
C PRO A 159 7.54 7.14 18.86
N GLU A 160 8.27 6.27 18.14
CA GLU A 160 9.66 6.46 17.70
C GLU A 160 9.86 7.65 16.74
N PHE A 161 8.79 8.12 16.07
CA PHE A 161 8.84 9.24 15.13
C PHE A 161 8.26 10.54 15.67
N ARG A 162 7.61 10.54 16.84
CA ARG A 162 6.96 11.73 17.40
C ARG A 162 7.94 12.85 17.75
N ALA A 163 9.15 12.50 18.18
CA ALA A 163 10.20 13.47 18.49
C ALA A 163 10.98 13.96 17.25
N LYS A 164 10.70 13.39 16.07
CA LYS A 164 11.40 13.70 14.81
C LYS A 164 10.56 14.59 13.91
N THR A 165 11.21 15.30 13.01
CA THR A 165 10.53 15.96 11.89
C THR A 165 9.97 14.91 10.93
N PHE A 166 8.94 15.27 10.16
CA PHE A 166 8.38 14.38 9.14
C PHE A 166 9.43 13.91 8.13
N GLY A 167 10.33 14.80 7.72
CA GLY A 167 11.40 14.43 6.79
C GLY A 167 12.39 13.43 7.37
N GLU A 168 12.82 13.62 8.64
CA GLU A 168 13.74 12.66 9.30
C GLU A 168 13.10 11.29 9.49
N ALA A 169 11.81 11.26 9.81
CA ALA A 169 11.09 10.00 9.98
C ALA A 169 10.98 9.23 8.64
N VAL A 170 10.69 9.94 7.55
CA VAL A 170 10.68 9.35 6.19
C VAL A 170 12.06 8.87 5.78
N GLU A 171 13.10 9.64 6.05
CA GLU A 171 14.49 9.29 5.75
C GLU A 171 14.92 8.00 6.46
N ILE A 172 14.64 7.89 7.77
CA ILE A 172 14.88 6.65 8.54
C ILE A 172 14.12 5.46 7.93
N ILE A 173 12.88 5.65 7.50
CA ILE A 173 12.12 4.57 6.86
C ILE A 173 12.78 4.15 5.55
N LEU A 174 13.17 5.10 4.70
CA LEU A 174 13.77 4.80 3.39
C LEU A 174 15.17 4.20 3.51
N ASP A 175 15.98 4.62 4.48
CA ASP A 175 17.33 4.10 4.71
C ASP A 175 17.32 2.65 5.23
N ASN A 176 16.29 2.27 5.97
CA ASN A 176 16.12 0.89 6.46
C ASN A 176 15.53 -0.06 5.40
N LEU A 177 15.20 0.45 4.21
CA LEU A 177 14.57 -0.34 3.15
C LEU A 177 15.55 -0.58 2.00
N ALA A 178 15.77 -1.86 1.71
CA ALA A 178 16.62 -2.29 0.60
C ALA A 178 15.95 -2.14 -0.79
N ALA A 179 14.66 -1.83 -0.82
CA ALA A 179 13.88 -1.72 -2.05
C ALA A 179 13.09 -0.40 -2.10
N PRO A 180 12.82 0.12 -3.31
CA PRO A 180 11.92 1.24 -3.50
C PRO A 180 10.54 0.96 -2.95
N VAL A 181 9.94 1.96 -2.32
CA VAL A 181 8.61 1.84 -1.71
C VAL A 181 7.67 2.94 -2.17
N ASN A 182 6.39 2.59 -2.22
CA ASN A 182 5.33 3.52 -2.55
C ASN A 182 4.84 4.29 -1.32
N ARG A 183 4.08 5.37 -1.56
CA ARG A 183 3.56 6.26 -0.53
C ARG A 183 2.71 5.55 0.54
N LYS A 184 1.91 4.55 0.15
CA LYS A 184 1.09 3.77 1.10
C LYS A 184 1.97 2.96 2.04
N GLN A 185 3.02 2.33 1.51
CA GLN A 185 3.99 1.56 2.28
C GLN A 185 4.79 2.43 3.25
N ILE A 186 5.11 3.68 2.88
CA ILE A 186 5.73 4.66 3.77
C ILE A 186 4.74 5.08 4.86
N ALA A 187 3.49 5.39 4.50
CA ALA A 187 2.45 5.78 5.44
C ALA A 187 2.20 4.69 6.50
N SER A 188 2.07 3.43 6.11
CA SER A 188 1.85 2.31 7.05
C SER A 188 3.03 2.04 7.99
N ARG A 189 4.24 2.54 7.69
CA ARG A 189 5.42 2.43 8.57
C ARG A 189 5.60 3.65 9.45
N LEU A 190 4.97 4.77 9.10
CA LEU A 190 5.13 6.05 9.78
C LEU A 190 3.98 6.32 10.75
N PHE A 191 2.76 5.90 10.40
CA PHE A 191 1.54 6.17 11.14
C PHE A 191 0.86 4.90 11.65
N ASP A 192 0.41 4.95 12.90
CA ASP A 192 -0.50 4.04 13.58
C ASP A 192 -1.97 4.39 13.24
N ALA A 193 -2.30 4.28 11.95
CA ALA A 193 -3.66 4.44 11.47
C ALA A 193 -4.53 3.24 11.87
N LYS A 194 -5.68 3.49 12.49
CA LYS A 194 -6.63 2.49 12.99
C LYS A 194 -7.81 2.26 12.04
N SER A 195 -7.94 3.08 11.00
CA SER A 195 -9.00 2.96 10.00
C SER A 195 -8.50 3.33 8.60
N ASP A 196 -9.22 2.88 7.57
CA ASP A 196 -8.91 3.23 6.17
C ASP A 196 -8.96 4.75 5.93
N HIS A 197 -9.83 5.46 6.64
CA HIS A 197 -9.95 6.91 6.53
C HIS A 197 -8.75 7.63 7.17
N GLU A 198 -8.26 7.13 8.30
CA GLU A 198 -7.00 7.60 8.90
C GLU A 198 -5.80 7.29 7.99
N GLN A 199 -5.76 6.10 7.39
CA GLN A 199 -4.72 5.69 6.46
C GLN A 199 -4.68 6.58 5.21
N LEU A 200 -5.85 6.91 4.66
CA LEU A 200 -5.97 7.82 3.52
C LEU A 200 -5.45 9.22 3.87
N ARG A 201 -5.83 9.73 5.03
CA ARG A 201 -5.41 11.04 5.52
C ARG A 201 -3.91 11.11 5.79
N ALA A 202 -3.36 10.07 6.43
CA ALA A 202 -1.92 9.87 6.61
C ALA A 202 -1.18 9.88 5.27
N THR A 203 -1.66 9.11 4.30
CA THR A 203 -1.08 9.00 2.95
C THR A 203 -1.09 10.36 2.23
N ASN A 204 -2.18 11.12 2.35
CA ASN A 204 -2.28 12.45 1.74
C ASN A 204 -1.34 13.47 2.40
N SER A 205 -1.19 13.40 3.73
CA SER A 205 -0.28 14.30 4.46
C SER A 205 1.19 14.16 4.03
N LEU A 206 1.58 12.98 3.54
CA LEU A 206 2.93 12.69 3.06
C LEU A 206 3.23 13.23 1.65
N ALA A 207 2.21 13.59 0.86
CA ALA A 207 2.39 13.94 -0.56
C ALA A 207 3.43 15.04 -0.75
N ASN A 208 3.22 16.17 -0.06
CA ASN A 208 4.06 17.35 -0.17
C ASN A 208 5.45 17.08 0.40
N GLN A 209 5.54 16.38 1.53
CA GLN A 209 6.82 16.05 2.15
C GLN A 209 7.69 15.16 1.27
N LEU A 210 7.11 14.12 0.64
CA LEU A 210 7.83 13.25 -0.27
C LEU A 210 8.39 13.98 -1.48
N HIS A 211 7.62 14.91 -2.06
CA HIS A 211 8.08 15.71 -3.19
C HIS A 211 9.14 16.73 -2.76
N GLN A 212 8.96 17.33 -1.58
CA GLN A 212 9.91 18.29 -1.03
C GLN A 212 11.25 17.63 -0.73
N GLY A 213 11.28 16.46 -0.09
CA GLY A 213 12.54 15.76 0.18
C GLY A 213 13.25 15.25 -1.08
N VAL A 214 12.52 14.97 -2.17
CA VAL A 214 13.17 14.74 -3.48
C VAL A 214 13.85 16.00 -4.00
N LYS A 215 13.19 17.16 -3.90
CA LYS A 215 13.79 18.45 -4.32
C LYS A 215 14.99 18.85 -3.47
N GLU A 216 14.95 18.53 -2.17
CA GLU A 216 16.04 18.77 -1.22
C GLU A 216 17.16 17.72 -1.32
N GLY A 217 17.01 16.69 -2.14
CA GLY A 217 18.01 15.64 -2.31
C GLY A 217 18.15 14.71 -1.11
N ARG A 218 17.14 14.61 -0.24
CA ARG A 218 17.14 13.71 0.94
C ARG A 218 16.90 12.25 0.56
N TRP A 219 16.16 12.02 -0.51
CA TRP A 219 15.91 10.71 -1.11
C TRP A 219 15.63 10.89 -2.60
N LYS A 220 15.60 9.77 -3.33
CA LYS A 220 15.34 9.79 -4.77
C LYS A 220 14.01 9.15 -5.15
N LYS A 221 13.44 9.65 -6.23
CA LYS A 221 12.30 9.04 -6.93
C LYS A 221 12.86 8.11 -8.00
N VAL A 222 12.45 6.84 -7.97
CA VAL A 222 13.00 5.77 -8.85
C VAL A 222 11.95 5.17 -9.79
N GLY A 223 10.75 5.74 -9.81
CA GLY A 223 9.66 5.29 -10.68
C GLY A 223 8.38 6.03 -10.35
N ARG A 224 7.27 5.63 -10.98
CA ARG A 224 5.96 6.23 -10.70
C ARG A 224 5.55 5.95 -9.26
N GLY A 225 5.46 7.01 -8.45
CA GLY A 225 5.06 6.91 -7.04
C GLY A 225 6.03 6.14 -6.12
N LEU A 226 7.23 5.78 -6.60
CA LEU A 226 8.25 5.02 -5.86
C LEU A 226 9.39 5.91 -5.39
N PHE A 227 9.75 5.74 -4.11
CA PHE A 227 10.80 6.48 -3.43
C PHE A 227 11.80 5.51 -2.80
N ALA A 228 13.07 5.88 -2.80
CA ALA A 228 14.15 5.08 -2.25
C ALA A 228 15.20 5.98 -1.59
N SER A 229 15.97 5.44 -0.64
CA SER A 229 17.15 6.12 -0.09
C SER A 229 18.13 6.50 -1.22
N ASN A 230 18.92 7.55 -0.99
CA ASN A 230 20.03 7.90 -1.88
C ASN A 230 21.09 6.80 -1.98
N SER A 231 21.19 5.95 -0.94
CA SER A 231 22.09 4.80 -0.91
C SER A 231 21.64 3.63 -1.80
N PHE A 232 20.36 3.63 -2.25
CA PHE A 232 19.82 2.58 -3.10
C PHE A 232 20.56 2.53 -4.43
N LYS A 233 21.13 1.38 -4.78
CA LYS A 233 21.72 1.13 -6.10
C LYS A 233 20.71 0.40 -6.95
N GLU A 234 20.37 1.00 -8.09
CA GLU A 234 19.50 0.40 -9.09
C GLU A 234 20.34 -0.56 -9.94
N GLU A 235 20.12 -1.87 -9.80
CA GLU A 235 20.66 -2.84 -10.75
C GLU A 235 19.80 -2.76 -12.02
N VAL A 236 20.33 -2.12 -13.05
CA VAL A 236 19.80 -2.22 -14.41
C VAL A 236 20.14 -3.63 -14.90
N THR A 237 19.20 -4.56 -14.81
CA THR A 237 19.29 -5.79 -15.58
C THR A 237 18.95 -5.44 -17.02
N ASP A 238 19.98 -5.23 -17.85
CA ASP A 238 19.84 -5.26 -19.29
C ASP A 238 19.40 -6.69 -19.68
N GLU A 239 18.09 -6.93 -19.72
CA GLU A 239 17.55 -8.05 -20.49
C GLU A 239 17.80 -7.74 -21.97
N ILE A 240 19.00 -8.11 -22.42
CA ILE A 240 19.36 -8.19 -23.83
C ILE A 240 18.45 -9.24 -24.45
N ASN A 241 17.44 -8.77 -25.19
CA ASN A 241 16.74 -9.55 -26.19
C ASN A 241 17.78 -10.16 -27.16
N ASN A 242 17.82 -11.49 -27.24
CA ASN A 242 18.32 -12.23 -28.39
C ASN A 242 17.47 -13.47 -28.61
#